data_AF-A0A0G0N3B8-F1
#
_entry.id   AF-A0A0G0N3B8-F1
#
_cell.length_a   1.000
_cell.length_b   1.000
_cell.length_c   1.000
_cell.angle_alpha   90.00
_cell.angle_beta   90.00
_cell.angle_gamma   90.00
#
_symmetry.space_group_name_H-M   'P 1'
#
loop_
_entity.id
_entity.type
_entity.pdbx_description
1 polymer ?
#
loop_
_entity_poly.entity_id
_entity_poly.type
_entity_poly.pdbx_seq_one_letter_code
_entity_poly.pdbx_strand_id
1 'polypeptide(L)'
;MAKAHCDEQKLYDRIALEKITIHPFVWDTLYLYLGDHISGINFIVSYYVEKDEPIPIVDCQKILRYARIMNEMVDKILHPEKMEKENHRLEKIKNENMLMHGVVRELVSHYIGNDIMGINFIVSFYLDPKSEEPVPVEDAKKLLNYTQSMGAFLDKLRKATKRDVSF
;
A
#
# COMPACT_ATOMS: atom_id res chain seq x y z
N MET A 1 -5.45 -19.45 11.56
CA MET A 1 -5.89 -18.17 12.17
C MET A 1 -4.69 -17.50 12.81
N ALA A 2 -4.12 -16.48 12.17
CA ALA A 2 -2.99 -15.74 12.73
C ALA A 2 -3.48 -14.89 13.91
N LYS A 3 -2.84 -15.05 15.07
CA LYS A 3 -3.05 -14.21 16.26
C LYS A 3 -2.84 -12.75 15.87
N ALA A 4 -3.80 -11.87 16.19
CA ALA A 4 -3.55 -10.43 16.22
C ALA A 4 -2.32 -10.21 17.10
N HIS A 5 -1.21 -9.78 16.50
CA HIS A 5 0.01 -9.50 17.24
C HIS A 5 -0.31 -8.44 18.30
N CYS A 6 0.18 -8.67 19.51
CA CYS A 6 0.06 -7.86 20.73
C CYS A 6 0.63 -6.42 20.60
N ASP A 7 0.80 -5.88 19.38
CA ASP A 7 1.41 -4.57 19.11
C ASP A 7 0.57 -3.64 18.22
N GLU A 8 -0.31 -4.11 17.33
CA GLU A 8 -1.07 -3.17 16.46
C GLU A 8 -1.91 -2.20 17.29
N GLN A 9 -2.70 -2.74 18.23
CA GLN A 9 -3.53 -1.92 19.10
C GLN A 9 -2.68 -0.94 19.92
N LYS A 10 -1.50 -1.38 20.41
CA LYS A 10 -0.59 -0.51 21.15
C LYS A 10 -0.04 0.62 20.28
N LEU A 11 0.27 0.36 19.01
CA LEU A 11 0.73 1.40 18.08
C LEU A 11 -0.39 2.42 17.83
N TYR A 12 -1.64 1.98 17.68
CA TYR A 12 -2.78 2.90 17.59
C TYR A 12 -3.05 3.67 18.88
N ASP A 13 -2.93 3.03 20.03
CA ASP A 13 -3.07 3.67 21.34
C ASP A 13 -1.99 4.74 21.52
N ARG A 14 -0.76 4.48 21.05
CA ARG A 14 0.32 5.47 21.03
C ARG A 14 0.02 6.64 20.09
N ILE A 15 -0.54 6.39 18.90
CA ILE A 15 -0.99 7.46 18.00
C ILE A 15 -1.98 8.39 18.70
N ALA A 16 -2.96 7.82 19.41
CA ALA A 16 -3.95 8.59 20.16
C ALA A 16 -3.34 9.34 21.35
N LEU A 17 -2.53 8.67 22.17
CA LEU A 17 -1.90 9.23 23.37
C LEU A 17 -0.92 10.35 23.02
N GLU A 18 -0.04 10.12 22.04
CA GLU A 18 0.98 11.05 21.58
C GLU A 18 0.42 12.11 20.62
N LYS A 19 -0.89 12.05 20.28
CA LYS A 19 -1.58 12.92 19.31
C LYS A 19 -0.84 13.01 17.98
N ILE A 20 -0.37 11.87 17.49
CA ILE A 20 0.40 11.80 16.25
C ILE A 20 -0.52 12.09 15.06
N THR A 21 -0.19 13.12 14.29
CA THR A 21 -0.92 13.52 13.09
C THR A 21 -0.05 13.36 11.85
N ILE A 22 -0.66 13.04 10.71
CA ILE A 22 0.02 13.04 9.41
C ILE A 22 -0.36 14.32 8.69
N HIS A 23 0.64 14.98 8.09
CA HIS A 23 0.40 16.20 7.33
C HIS A 23 -0.55 15.94 6.14
N PRO A 24 -1.55 16.79 5.85
CA PRO A 24 -2.52 16.58 4.77
C PRO A 24 -1.87 16.29 3.41
N PHE A 25 -0.79 16.99 3.08
CA PHE A 25 -0.06 16.76 1.84
C PHE A 25 0.55 15.34 1.74
N VAL A 26 0.99 14.77 2.87
CA VAL A 26 1.47 13.37 2.91
C VAL A 26 0.29 12.42 2.68
N TRP A 27 -0.88 12.71 3.25
CA TRP A 27 -2.11 11.96 2.97
C TRP A 27 -2.49 12.01 1.49
N ASP A 28 -2.51 13.21 0.88
CA ASP A 28 -2.83 13.38 -0.54
C ASP A 28 -1.84 12.61 -1.42
N THR A 29 -0.57 12.59 -1.04
CA THR A 29 0.48 11.85 -1.74
C THR A 29 0.28 10.35 -1.61
N LEU A 30 -0.01 9.84 -0.41
CA LEU A 30 -0.33 8.42 -0.19
C LEU A 30 -1.56 8.01 -1.00
N TYR A 31 -2.63 8.81 -1.02
CA TYR A 31 -3.83 8.47 -1.78
C TYR A 31 -3.60 8.49 -3.29
N LEU A 32 -2.89 9.50 -3.80
CA LEU A 32 -2.58 9.57 -5.23
C LEU A 32 -1.74 8.37 -5.69
N TYR A 33 -0.69 8.03 -4.94
CA TYR A 33 0.27 7.01 -5.39
C TYR A 33 -0.07 5.59 -4.94
N LEU A 34 -0.82 5.41 -3.86
CA LEU A 34 -1.28 4.08 -3.41
C LEU A 34 -2.73 3.86 -3.78
N GLY A 35 -3.62 4.80 -3.50
CA GLY A 35 -5.06 4.64 -3.72
C GLY A 35 -5.40 4.31 -5.17
N ASP A 36 -4.83 5.02 -6.14
CA ASP A 36 -5.08 4.78 -7.57
C ASP A 36 -4.58 3.40 -8.01
N HIS A 37 -3.40 2.99 -7.56
CA HIS A 37 -2.81 1.69 -7.91
C HIS A 37 -3.48 0.51 -7.19
N ILE A 38 -3.85 0.67 -5.92
CA ILE A 38 -4.68 -0.29 -5.18
C ILE A 38 -6.01 -0.48 -5.92
N SER A 39 -6.66 0.62 -6.31
CA SER A 39 -7.94 0.57 -7.04
C SER A 39 -7.78 -0.09 -8.41
N GLY A 40 -6.69 0.18 -9.12
CA GLY A 40 -6.37 -0.46 -10.40
C GLY A 40 -6.18 -1.98 -10.28
N ILE A 41 -5.40 -2.44 -9.30
CA ILE A 41 -5.24 -3.88 -9.03
C ILE A 41 -6.57 -4.49 -8.62
N ASN A 42 -7.29 -3.86 -7.68
CA ASN A 42 -8.56 -4.35 -7.19
C ASN A 42 -9.59 -4.51 -8.34
N PHE A 43 -9.66 -3.54 -9.26
CA PHE A 43 -10.54 -3.61 -10.43
C PHE A 43 -10.21 -4.78 -11.35
N ILE A 44 -8.92 -4.96 -11.69
CA ILE A 44 -8.48 -6.09 -12.51
C ILE A 44 -8.85 -7.41 -11.83
N VAL A 45 -8.46 -7.57 -10.57
CA VAL A 45 -8.60 -8.84 -9.84
C VAL A 45 -10.07 -9.16 -9.59
N SER A 46 -10.88 -8.20 -9.15
CA SER A 46 -12.31 -8.40 -8.90
C SER A 46 -13.06 -8.86 -10.14
N TYR A 47 -12.77 -8.28 -11.32
CA TYR A 47 -13.35 -8.72 -12.58
C TYR A 47 -13.16 -10.23 -12.81
N TYR A 48 -11.93 -10.73 -12.67
CA TYR A 48 -11.62 -12.13 -12.91
C TYR A 48 -12.16 -13.06 -11.83
N VAL A 49 -12.11 -12.64 -10.56
CA VAL A 49 -12.70 -13.39 -9.45
C VAL A 49 -14.22 -13.51 -9.59
N GLU A 50 -14.92 -12.45 -10.01
CA GLU A 50 -16.36 -12.46 -10.23
C GLU A 50 -16.78 -13.36 -11.41
N LYS A 51 -15.90 -13.51 -12.41
CA LYS A 51 -16.12 -14.39 -13.56
C LYS A 51 -15.68 -15.83 -13.31
N ASP A 52 -15.01 -16.12 -12.20
CA ASP A 52 -14.37 -17.41 -11.91
C ASP A 52 -13.35 -17.79 -13.01
N GLU A 53 -12.64 -16.79 -13.54
CA GLU A 53 -11.67 -16.93 -14.63
C GLU A 53 -10.24 -16.61 -14.14
N PRO A 54 -9.20 -17.27 -14.68
CA PRO A 54 -7.82 -16.92 -14.37
C PRO A 54 -7.46 -15.52 -14.91
N ILE A 55 -6.57 -14.80 -14.23
CA ILE A 55 -6.08 -13.50 -14.70
C ILE A 55 -5.06 -13.76 -15.82
N PRO A 56 -5.27 -13.22 -17.03
CA PRO A 56 -4.36 -13.43 -18.15
C PRO A 56 -3.02 -12.72 -17.91
N ILE A 57 -1.98 -13.19 -18.59
CA ILE A 57 -0.61 -12.69 -18.47
C ILE A 57 -0.52 -11.17 -18.65
N VAL A 58 -1.26 -10.61 -19.62
CA VAL A 58 -1.26 -9.15 -19.89
C VAL A 58 -1.72 -8.33 -18.69
N ASP A 59 -2.69 -8.83 -17.92
CA ASP A 59 -3.20 -8.15 -16.73
C ASP A 59 -2.34 -8.44 -15.51
N CYS A 60 -1.70 -9.61 -15.44
CA CYS A 60 -0.64 -9.89 -14.46
C CYS A 60 0.51 -8.88 -14.58
N GLN A 61 0.95 -8.57 -15.81
CA GLN A 61 1.98 -7.56 -16.06
C GLN A 61 1.56 -6.16 -15.59
N LYS A 62 0.28 -5.80 -15.76
CA LYS A 62 -0.26 -4.53 -15.24
C LYS A 62 -0.27 -4.51 -13.72
N ILE A 63 -0.72 -5.59 -13.08
CA ILE A 63 -0.70 -5.71 -11.61
C ILE A 63 0.73 -5.57 -11.08
N LEU A 64 1.69 -6.26 -11.67
CA LEU A 64 3.10 -6.17 -11.26
C LEU A 64 3.64 -4.75 -11.43
N ARG A 65 3.29 -4.06 -12.53
CA ARG A 65 3.66 -2.66 -12.74
C ARG A 65 3.08 -1.77 -11.65
N TYR A 66 1.81 -1.92 -11.30
CA TYR A 66 1.19 -1.14 -10.22
C TYR A 66 1.85 -1.44 -8.86
N ALA A 67 2.09 -2.71 -8.54
CA ALA A 67 2.77 -3.11 -7.31
C ALA A 67 4.19 -2.53 -7.20
N ARG A 68 4.93 -2.50 -8.30
CA ARG A 68 6.26 -1.86 -8.36
C ARG A 68 6.18 -0.37 -8.11
N ILE A 69 5.27 0.35 -8.77
CA ILE A 69 5.12 1.80 -8.56
C ILE A 69 4.72 2.08 -7.11
N MET A 70 3.77 1.32 -6.55
CA MET A 70 3.42 1.44 -5.14
C MET A 70 4.63 1.23 -4.24
N ASN A 71 5.44 0.19 -4.47
CA ASN A 71 6.63 -0.08 -3.67
C ASN A 71 7.63 1.09 -3.72
N GLU A 72 7.92 1.59 -4.92
CA GLU A 72 8.81 2.75 -5.13
C GLU A 72 8.27 4.00 -4.42
N MET A 73 6.95 4.20 -4.41
CA MET A 73 6.33 5.35 -3.76
C MET A 73 6.27 5.21 -2.24
N VAL A 74 5.99 4.02 -1.71
CA VAL A 74 6.08 3.75 -0.27
C VAL A 74 7.50 3.95 0.23
N ASP A 75 8.52 3.37 -0.42
CA ASP A 75 9.91 3.54 0.02
C ASP A 75 10.30 5.02 0.02
N LYS A 76 9.95 5.78 -1.02
CA LYS A 76 10.21 7.22 -1.06
C LYS A 76 9.47 7.96 0.06
N ILE A 77 8.16 7.77 0.24
CA ILE A 77 7.38 8.46 1.29
C ILE A 77 7.90 8.12 2.69
N LEU A 78 8.30 6.87 2.92
CA LEU A 78 8.88 6.43 4.19
C LEU A 78 10.32 6.89 4.35
N HIS A 79 11.08 7.07 3.27
CA HIS A 79 12.48 7.46 3.28
C HIS A 79 12.76 8.67 2.37
N PRO A 80 12.22 9.87 2.67
CA PRO A 80 12.43 11.05 1.84
C PRO A 80 13.91 11.43 1.68
N GLU A 81 14.77 11.00 2.59
CA GLU A 81 16.23 11.15 2.50
C GLU A 81 16.83 10.48 1.26
N LYS A 82 16.24 9.38 0.78
CA LYS A 82 16.70 8.62 -0.39
C LYS A 82 16.21 9.20 -1.74
N MET A 83 15.39 10.25 -1.72
CA MET A 83 14.87 10.84 -2.96
C MET A 83 15.97 11.60 -3.71
N GLU A 84 16.19 11.21 -4.96
CA GLU A 84 16.87 12.01 -5.97
C GLU A 84 15.96 13.16 -6.46
N LYS A 85 16.55 14.19 -7.07
CA LYS A 85 15.90 15.47 -7.42
C LYS A 85 14.81 15.41 -8.52
N GLU A 86 14.19 14.26 -8.73
CA GLU A 86 13.39 13.99 -9.93
C GLU A 86 11.89 14.23 -9.74
N ASN A 87 11.37 14.26 -8.49
CA ASN A 87 9.94 14.42 -8.25
C ASN A 87 9.64 15.59 -7.31
N HIS A 88 9.35 16.76 -7.90
CA HIS A 88 9.03 18.00 -7.19
C HIS A 88 7.92 17.87 -6.13
N ARG A 89 6.95 16.97 -6.32
CA ARG A 89 5.86 16.77 -5.35
C ARG A 89 6.38 16.06 -4.10
N LEU A 90 7.25 15.07 -4.27
CA LEU A 90 7.86 14.33 -3.18
C LEU A 90 8.98 15.12 -2.48
N GLU A 91 9.72 15.94 -3.23
CA GLU A 91 10.71 16.87 -2.68
C GLU A 91 10.10 17.81 -1.63
N LYS A 92 8.84 18.20 -1.80
CA LYS A 92 8.12 19.02 -0.82
C LYS A 92 8.05 18.37 0.57
N ILE A 93 7.89 17.03 0.63
CA ILE A 93 7.85 16.29 1.90
C ILE A 93 9.18 16.46 2.65
N LYS A 94 10.29 16.35 1.92
CA LYS A 94 11.65 16.52 2.45
C LYS A 94 11.93 17.98 2.83
N ASN A 95 11.66 18.90 1.93
CA ASN A 95 12.05 20.31 2.05
C ASN A 95 11.22 21.06 3.11
N GLU A 96 9.98 20.66 3.35
CA GLU A 96 9.09 21.29 4.33
C GLU A 96 9.00 20.48 5.65
N ASN A 97 9.91 19.52 5.85
CA ASN A 97 9.99 18.66 7.04
C ASN A 97 8.66 17.97 7.41
N MET A 98 7.91 17.52 6.41
CA MET A 98 6.63 16.83 6.57
C MET A 98 6.82 15.34 6.82
N LEU A 99 7.83 14.98 7.61
CA LEU A 99 8.20 13.60 7.83
C LEU A 99 7.12 12.87 8.62
N MET A 100 6.85 11.64 8.19
CA MET A 100 5.91 10.77 8.87
C MET A 100 6.51 10.29 10.20
N HIS A 101 5.72 10.33 11.27
CA HIS A 101 6.18 9.88 12.59
C HIS A 101 6.61 8.40 12.57
N GLY A 102 7.62 8.03 13.37
CA GLY A 102 8.20 6.68 13.36
C GLY A 102 7.17 5.55 13.54
N VAL A 103 6.22 5.72 14.48
CA VAL A 103 5.11 4.77 14.72
C VAL A 103 4.25 4.57 13.47
N VAL A 104 3.95 5.66 12.76
CA VAL A 104 3.14 5.59 11.54
C VAL A 104 3.95 4.95 10.41
N ARG A 105 5.25 5.26 10.29
CA ARG A 105 6.14 4.63 9.31
C ARG A 105 6.22 3.12 9.52
N GLU A 106 6.31 2.68 10.76
CA GLU A 106 6.32 1.26 11.13
C GLU A 106 5.02 0.57 10.70
N LEU A 107 3.86 1.16 11.02
CA LEU A 107 2.56 0.65 10.57
C LEU A 107 2.46 0.59 9.04
N VAL A 108 2.80 1.66 8.33
CA VAL A 108 2.72 1.69 6.86
C VAL A 108 3.65 0.65 6.24
N SER A 109 4.89 0.56 6.73
CA SER A 109 5.85 -0.44 6.26
C SER A 109 5.33 -1.87 6.47
N HIS A 110 4.77 -2.14 7.65
CA HIS A 110 4.26 -3.47 7.96
C HIS A 110 3.02 -3.83 7.14
N TYR A 111 1.98 -2.99 7.13
CA TYR A 111 0.72 -3.34 6.49
C TYR A 111 0.78 -3.18 4.97
N ILE A 112 1.25 -2.04 4.47
CA ILE A 112 1.33 -1.81 3.02
C ILE A 112 2.50 -2.57 2.41
N GLY A 113 3.68 -2.54 3.05
CA GLY A 113 4.87 -3.21 2.52
C GLY A 113 4.71 -4.72 2.39
N ASN A 114 4.11 -5.38 3.40
CA ASN A 114 3.85 -6.81 3.33
C ASN A 114 2.81 -7.17 2.25
N ASP A 115 1.73 -6.39 2.12
CA ASP A 115 0.70 -6.65 1.10
C ASP A 115 1.25 -6.45 -0.32
N ILE A 116 2.06 -5.41 -0.55
CA ILE A 116 2.78 -5.21 -1.82
C ILE A 116 3.73 -6.37 -2.10
N MET A 117 4.48 -6.85 -1.10
CA MET A 117 5.36 -8.00 -1.26
C MET A 117 4.58 -9.28 -1.61
N GLY A 118 3.43 -9.50 -0.97
CA GLY A 118 2.54 -10.62 -1.27
C GLY A 118 2.03 -10.59 -2.71
N ILE A 119 1.59 -9.42 -3.19
CA ILE A 119 1.19 -9.22 -4.59
C ILE A 119 2.35 -9.52 -5.53
N ASN A 120 3.52 -8.94 -5.28
CA ASN A 120 4.70 -9.15 -6.12
C ASN A 120 5.09 -10.62 -6.18
N PHE A 121 5.09 -11.33 -5.05
CA PHE A 121 5.47 -12.74 -4.98
C PHE A 121 4.54 -13.62 -5.82
N ILE A 122 3.22 -13.48 -5.63
CA ILE A 122 2.22 -14.24 -6.39
C ILE A 122 2.39 -13.96 -7.89
N VAL A 123 2.36 -12.69 -8.29
CA VAL A 123 2.35 -12.34 -9.71
C VAL A 123 3.67 -12.70 -10.40
N SER A 124 4.81 -12.54 -9.71
CA SER A 124 6.12 -12.85 -10.29
C SER A 124 6.33 -14.36 -10.47
N PHE A 125 5.73 -15.19 -9.62
CA PHE A 125 5.76 -16.65 -9.78
C PHE A 125 5.11 -17.07 -11.11
N TYR A 126 3.97 -16.48 -11.46
CA TYR A 126 3.24 -16.77 -12.70
C TYR A 126 3.82 -16.06 -13.94
N LEU A 127 4.66 -15.04 -13.73
CA LEU A 127 5.40 -14.35 -14.80
C LEU A 127 6.86 -14.81 -14.90
N ASP A 128 7.20 -16.03 -14.41
CA ASP A 128 8.53 -16.58 -14.63
C ASP A 128 8.78 -16.71 -16.15
N PRO A 129 9.86 -16.10 -16.70
CA PRO A 129 10.15 -16.17 -18.14
C PRO A 129 10.31 -17.59 -18.70
N LYS A 130 10.53 -18.59 -17.83
CA LYS A 130 10.64 -20.00 -18.21
C LYS A 130 9.29 -20.71 -18.27
N SER A 131 8.25 -20.17 -17.65
CA SER A 131 6.94 -20.80 -17.50
C SER A 131 5.85 -19.75 -17.22
N GLU A 132 5.65 -18.81 -18.15
CA GLU A 132 4.58 -17.82 -18.00
C GLU A 132 3.21 -18.48 -18.05
N GLU A 133 2.41 -18.28 -17.01
CA GLU A 133 1.08 -18.84 -16.87
C GLU A 133 0.10 -17.78 -16.35
N PRO A 134 -1.20 -17.87 -16.68
CA PRO A 134 -2.23 -17.06 -16.03
C PRO A 134 -2.29 -17.31 -14.52
N VAL A 135 -2.61 -16.28 -13.74
CA VAL A 135 -2.81 -16.46 -12.29
C VAL A 135 -4.17 -17.16 -12.08
N PRO A 136 -4.21 -18.33 -11.41
CA PRO A 136 -5.45 -19.04 -11.14
C PRO A 136 -6.34 -18.29 -10.15
N VAL A 137 -7.64 -18.56 -10.20
CA VAL A 137 -8.66 -17.88 -9.38
C VAL A 137 -8.33 -17.91 -7.88
N GLU A 138 -7.79 -19.00 -7.36
CA GLU A 138 -7.44 -19.13 -5.95
C GLU A 138 -6.35 -18.14 -5.51
N ASP A 139 -5.39 -17.85 -6.38
CA ASP A 139 -4.37 -16.84 -6.10
C ASP A 139 -4.88 -15.43 -6.42
N ALA A 140 -5.77 -15.28 -7.40
CA ALA A 140 -6.48 -14.01 -7.63
C ALA A 140 -7.27 -13.58 -6.38
N LYS A 141 -7.96 -14.49 -5.69
CA LYS A 141 -8.63 -14.20 -4.40
C LYS A 141 -7.64 -13.70 -3.33
N LYS A 142 -6.41 -14.19 -3.30
CA LYS A 142 -5.37 -13.69 -2.38
C LYS A 142 -4.93 -12.27 -2.75
N LEU A 143 -4.73 -11.99 -4.04
CA LEU A 143 -4.44 -10.65 -4.54
C LEU A 143 -5.54 -9.65 -4.15
N LEU A 144 -6.80 -10.07 -4.27
CA LEU A 144 -7.95 -9.27 -3.86
C LEU A 144 -7.89 -8.93 -2.36
N ASN A 145 -7.64 -9.94 -1.52
CA ASN A 145 -7.50 -9.77 -0.09
C ASN A 145 -6.38 -8.78 0.29
N TYR A 146 -5.23 -8.83 -0.39
CA TYR A 146 -4.16 -7.86 -0.18
C TYR A 146 -4.60 -6.43 -0.51
N THR A 147 -5.27 -6.21 -1.64
CA THR A 147 -5.76 -4.85 -1.98
C THR A 147 -6.80 -4.32 -1.01
N GLN A 148 -7.70 -5.18 -0.54
CA GLN A 148 -8.72 -4.81 0.46
C GLN A 148 -8.11 -4.53 1.83
N SER A 149 -7.12 -5.34 2.25
CA SER A 149 -6.33 -5.14 3.47
C SER A 149 -5.65 -3.77 3.47
N MET A 150 -4.95 -3.43 2.38
CA MET A 150 -4.32 -2.11 2.23
C MET A 150 -5.33 -0.96 2.33
N GLY A 151 -6.47 -1.06 1.66
CA GLY A 151 -7.53 -0.04 1.72
C GLY A 151 -8.08 0.14 3.15
N ALA A 152 -8.42 -0.97 3.82
CA ALA A 152 -8.92 -0.95 5.19
C ALA A 152 -7.89 -0.36 6.17
N PHE A 153 -6.61 -0.69 5.99
CA PHE A 153 -5.52 -0.12 6.76
C PHE A 153 -5.42 1.40 6.57
N LEU A 154 -5.41 1.90 5.32
CA LEU A 154 -5.31 3.33 5.04
C LEU A 154 -6.46 4.11 5.68
N ASP A 155 -7.69 3.57 5.62
CA ASP A 155 -8.86 4.18 6.24
C ASP A 155 -8.77 4.20 7.78
N LYS A 156 -8.31 3.10 8.38
CA LYS A 156 -8.10 3.02 9.83
C LYS A 156 -7.03 4.02 10.29
N LEU A 157 -5.90 4.06 9.58
CA LEU A 157 -4.81 4.99 9.87
C LEU A 157 -5.22 6.44 9.70
N ARG A 158 -6.03 6.76 8.67
CA ARG A 158 -6.57 8.10 8.46
C ARG A 158 -7.45 8.54 9.61
N LYS A 159 -8.34 7.66 10.10
CA LYS A 159 -9.18 7.97 11.26
C LYS A 159 -8.33 8.24 12.51
N ALA A 160 -7.28 7.45 12.73
CA ALA A 160 -6.40 7.59 13.88
C ALA A 160 -5.50 8.84 13.85
N THR A 161 -5.19 9.38 12.66
CA THR A 161 -4.22 10.48 12.49
C THR A 161 -4.84 11.78 11.98
N LYS A 162 -6.18 11.85 11.89
CA LYS A 162 -6.90 13.09 11.62
C LYS A 162 -6.64 14.09 12.74
N ARG A 163 -6.35 15.34 12.38
CA ARG A 163 -6.39 16.44 13.34
C ARG A 163 -7.85 16.66 13.74
N ASP A 164 -8.11 16.74 15.04
CA ASP A 164 -9.30 17.43 15.54
C ASP A 164 -9.18 18.87 15.09
N VAL A 165 -9.91 19.22 14.03
CA VAL A 165 -10.05 20.62 13.64
C VAL A 165 -11.06 21.23 14.62
N SER A 166 -10.59 21.66 15.78
CA SER A 166 -11.35 22.58 16.61
C SER A 166 -11.36 23.93 15.89
N PHE A 167 -12.48 24.22 15.22
CA PHE A 167 -12.82 25.56 14.78
C PHE A 167 -13.21 26.42 15.98
#